data_AF-A0A3R6U1H6-F1
#
_entry.id   AF-A0A3R6U1H6-F1
#
_cell.length_a   1.000
_cell.length_b   1.000
_cell.length_c   1.000
_cell.angle_alpha   90.00
_cell.angle_beta   90.00
_cell.angle_gamma   90.00
#
_symmetry.space_group_name_H-M   'P 1'
#
loop_
_entity.id
_entity.type
_entity.pdbx_description
1 polymer ?
#
loop_
_entity_poly.entity_id
_entity_poly.type
_entity_poly.pdbx_seq_one_letter_code
_entity_poly.pdbx_strand_id
1 'polypeptide(L)'
;MGERVDVSTFANSQCAIREYMHFKLENEYMHEARVLVSSMGKTRYNDILKVVPRIETNNSSIEIIGDAQFERDYYGKYTNEYQIFTLINGTLLIKCVDRWGNPIEIDITSV
;
A
#
# COMPACT_ATOMS: atom_id res chain seq x y z
N MET A 1 6.55 -12.86 3.39
CA MET A 1 7.11 -11.97 2.36
C MET A 1 7.24 -12.78 1.08
N GLY A 2 6.70 -12.27 -0.04
CA GLY A 2 6.68 -12.97 -1.33
C GLY A 2 8.02 -12.93 -2.07
N GLU A 3 8.03 -13.41 -3.31
CA GLU A 3 9.20 -13.31 -4.20
C GLU A 3 9.45 -11.86 -4.63
N ARG A 4 10.70 -11.53 -4.96
CA ARG A 4 11.05 -10.21 -5.47
C ARG A 4 10.43 -10.00 -6.84
N VAL A 5 9.87 -8.81 -7.08
CA VAL A 5 9.31 -8.45 -8.38
C VAL A 5 10.41 -8.18 -9.41
N ASP A 6 10.08 -8.24 -10.69
CA ASP A 6 11.02 -7.86 -11.76
C ASP A 6 11.32 -6.35 -11.77
N VAL A 7 12.39 -5.96 -12.46
CA VAL A 7 12.89 -4.58 -12.47
C VAL A 7 11.86 -3.58 -13.03
N SER A 8 11.05 -3.99 -14.01
CA SER A 8 10.04 -3.10 -14.59
C SER A 8 8.89 -2.86 -13.61
N THR A 9 8.42 -3.92 -12.95
CA THR A 9 7.38 -3.84 -11.91
C THR A 9 7.87 -3.04 -10.70
N PHE A 10 9.13 -3.22 -10.30
CA PHE A 10 9.77 -2.44 -9.25
C PHE A 10 9.76 -0.93 -9.55
N ALA A 11 10.20 -0.56 -10.76
CA ALA A 11 10.29 0.84 -11.18
C ALA A 11 8.91 1.49 -11.35
N ASN A 12 7.95 0.76 -11.94
CA ASN A 12 6.56 1.22 -12.07
C ASN A 12 5.92 1.45 -10.69
N SER A 13 6.16 0.53 -9.75
CA SER A 13 5.68 0.66 -8.38
C SER A 13 6.29 1.86 -7.65
N GLN A 14 7.58 2.13 -7.86
CA GLN A 14 8.23 3.33 -7.33
C GLN A 14 7.62 4.61 -7.90
N CYS A 15 7.30 4.63 -9.19
CA CYS A 15 6.61 5.74 -9.83
C CYS A 15 5.21 5.96 -9.23
N ALA A 16 4.42 4.89 -9.05
CA ALA A 16 3.09 4.97 -8.46
C ALA A 16 3.09 5.52 -7.02
N ILE A 17 4.05 5.10 -6.17
CA ILE A 17 4.19 5.64 -4.81
C ILE A 17 4.55 7.14 -4.86
N ARG A 18 5.44 7.54 -5.78
CA ARG A 18 5.82 8.95 -5.96
C ARG A 18 4.66 9.82 -6.42
N GLU A 19 3.90 9.36 -7.41
CA GLU A 19 2.71 10.07 -7.87
C GLU A 19 1.65 10.17 -6.79
N TYR A 20 1.47 9.11 -5.98
CA TYR A 20 0.57 9.13 -4.85
C TYR A 20 0.95 10.20 -3.82
N MET A 21 2.24 10.37 -3.52
CA MET A 21 2.72 11.44 -2.64
C MET A 21 2.43 12.83 -3.21
N HIS A 22 2.56 13.02 -4.53
CA HIS A 22 2.25 14.29 -5.19
C HIS A 22 0.75 14.59 -5.28
N PHE A 23 -0.10 13.56 -5.29
CA PHE A 23 -1.55 13.72 -5.38
C PHE A 23 -2.17 14.26 -4.07
N LYS A 24 -1.51 14.12 -2.93
CA LYS A 24 -2.01 14.59 -1.64
C LYS A 24 -1.84 16.11 -1.53
N LEU A 25 -2.93 16.78 -1.14
CA LEU A 25 -3.04 18.25 -1.05
C LEU A 25 -2.14 18.86 0.03
N GLU A 26 -1.71 18.07 1.01
CA GLU A 26 -0.82 18.50 2.08
C GLU A 26 0.41 17.60 2.09
N ASN A 27 1.60 18.21 2.16
CA ASN A 27 2.92 17.55 2.27
C ASN A 27 3.10 16.82 3.62
N GLU A 28 2.04 16.26 4.18
CA GLU A 28 2.13 15.45 5.38
C GLU A 28 2.71 14.09 4.99
N TYR A 29 3.95 13.85 5.41
CA TYR A 29 4.62 12.56 5.29
C TYR A 29 3.84 11.41 5.97
N MET A 30 2.86 11.74 6.82
CA MET A 30 1.92 10.84 7.46
C MET A 30 0.54 11.47 7.39
N HIS A 31 -0.42 10.79 6.76
CA HIS A 31 -1.78 11.30 6.60
C HIS A 31 -2.82 10.22 6.84
N GLU A 32 -4.07 10.61 7.09
CA GLU A 32 -5.18 9.67 7.18
C GLU A 32 -5.69 9.33 5.78
N ALA A 33 -5.96 8.05 5.55
CA ALA A 33 -6.52 7.55 4.31
C ALA A 33 -7.47 6.39 4.60
N ARG A 34 -8.49 6.24 3.76
CA ARG A 34 -9.31 5.03 3.80
C ARG A 34 -8.50 3.87 3.24
N VAL A 35 -8.34 2.83 4.05
CA VAL A 35 -7.66 1.59 3.72
C VAL A 35 -8.71 0.48 3.63
N LEU A 36 -8.95 0.00 2.41
CA LEU A 36 -9.82 -1.12 2.15
C LEU A 36 -8.97 -2.32 1.76
N VAL A 37 -9.09 -3.43 2.49
CA VAL A 37 -8.46 -4.70 2.12
C VAL A 37 -9.52 -5.64 1.58
N SER A 38 -9.29 -6.19 0.40
CA SER A 38 -10.14 -7.18 -0.22
C SER A 38 -9.38 -8.47 -0.52
N SER A 39 -10.09 -9.60 -0.49
CA SER A 39 -9.57 -10.89 -0.90
C SER A 39 -10.67 -11.66 -1.62
N MET A 40 -10.34 -12.19 -2.80
CA MET A 40 -11.30 -12.89 -3.67
C MET A 40 -12.57 -12.06 -3.94
N GLY A 41 -12.41 -10.74 -4.19
CA GLY A 41 -13.51 -9.83 -4.48
C GLY A 41 -14.41 -9.50 -3.29
N LYS A 42 -14.05 -9.91 -2.06
CA LYS A 42 -14.79 -9.60 -0.83
C LYS A 42 -13.98 -8.68 0.05
N THR A 43 -14.60 -7.59 0.53
CA THR A 43 -14.02 -6.73 1.56
C THR A 43 -13.79 -7.52 2.84
N ARG A 44 -12.57 -7.45 3.37
CA ARG A 44 -12.13 -8.11 4.61
C ARG A 44 -11.83 -7.10 5.71
N TYR A 45 -11.44 -5.90 5.33
CA TYR A 45 -11.17 -4.79 6.24
C TYR A 45 -11.48 -3.47 5.53
N ASN A 46 -11.99 -2.49 6.26
CA ASN A 46 -12.24 -1.15 5.75
C ASN A 46 -12.27 -0.18 6.92
N ASP A 47 -11.25 0.67 7.03
CA ASP A 47 -11.22 1.73 8.04
C ASP A 47 -10.38 2.92 7.55
N ILE A 48 -10.42 4.03 8.29
CA ILE A 48 -9.51 5.16 8.12
C ILE A 48 -8.29 4.91 9.00
N LEU A 49 -7.13 4.78 8.36
CA LEU A 49 -5.85 4.52 9.03
C LEU A 49 -4.82 5.58 8.67
N LYS A 50 -3.78 5.70 9.49
CA LYS A 50 -2.61 6.53 9.15
C LYS A 50 -1.73 5.79 8.17
N VAL A 51 -1.35 6.48 7.10
CA VAL A 51 -0.52 5.98 6.02
C VAL A 51 0.71 6.87 5.88
N VAL A 52 1.88 6.24 5.77
CA VAL A 52 3.18 6.90 5.69
C VAL A 52 3.89 6.41 4.43
N PRO A 53 3.82 7.17 3.32
CA PRO A 53 4.62 6.86 2.14
C PRO A 53 6.10 7.23 2.36
N ARG A 54 7.01 6.36 1.89
CA ARG A 54 8.46 6.59 1.95
C ARG A 54 9.10 6.30 0.60
N ILE A 55 9.92 7.22 0.12
CA ILE A 55 10.79 7.03 -1.04
C ILE A 55 12.23 7.12 -0.56
N GLU A 56 12.97 6.03 -0.72
CA GLU A 56 14.40 5.94 -0.44
C GLU A 56 15.17 5.82 -1.75
N THR A 57 16.50 5.92 -1.68
CA THR A 57 17.38 5.87 -2.86
C THR A 57 17.21 4.59 -3.68
N ASN A 58 16.97 3.46 -3.01
CA ASN A 58 16.97 2.13 -3.64
C ASN A 58 15.67 1.34 -3.46
N ASN A 59 14.68 1.87 -2.73
CA ASN A 59 13.38 1.24 -2.56
C ASN A 59 12.33 2.31 -2.24
N SER A 60 11.06 1.92 -2.30
CA SER A 60 9.96 2.75 -1.82
C SER A 60 8.94 1.87 -1.12
N SER A 61 8.24 2.46 -0.16
CA SER A 61 7.31 1.71 0.67
C SER A 61 6.13 2.55 1.11
N ILE A 62 5.07 1.84 1.46
CA ILE A 62 3.92 2.37 2.18
C ILE A 62 3.88 1.68 3.54
N GLU A 63 3.94 2.46 4.61
CA GLU A 63 3.65 2.01 5.96
C GLU A 63 2.19 2.34 6.29
N ILE A 64 1.46 1.39 6.86
CA ILE A 64 0.08 1.52 7.32
C ILE A 64 0.08 1.25 8.82
N ILE A 65 -0.26 2.26 9.61
CA ILE A 65 -0.41 2.15 11.06
C ILE A 65 -1.83 1.63 11.32
N GLY A 66 -1.93 0.32 11.49
CA GLY A 66 -3.20 -0.37 11.68
C GLY A 66 -3.71 -0.37 13.11
N ASP A 67 -4.99 -0.69 13.26
CA ASP A 67 -5.56 -1.09 14.54
C ASP A 67 -5.21 -2.56 14.91
N ALA A 68 -5.69 -3.02 16.05
CA ALA A 68 -5.44 -4.40 16.51
C ALA A 68 -5.96 -5.49 15.56
N GLN A 69 -7.01 -5.23 14.77
CA GLN A 69 -7.50 -6.17 13.78
C GLN A 69 -6.56 -6.20 12.56
N PHE A 70 -6.19 -5.03 12.05
CA PHE A 70 -5.31 -4.91 10.91
C PHE A 70 -3.93 -5.50 11.20
N GLU A 71 -3.33 -5.19 12.35
CA GLU A 71 -1.99 -5.67 12.72
C GLU A 71 -1.94 -7.17 12.94
N ARG A 72 -3.05 -7.79 13.35
CA ARG A 72 -3.17 -9.24 13.48
C ARG A 72 -3.17 -9.93 12.11
N ASP A 73 -3.84 -9.34 11.14
CA ASP A 73 -4.20 -10.01 9.90
C ASP A 73 -3.28 -9.62 8.71
N TYR A 74 -2.69 -8.42 8.74
CA TYR A 74 -1.94 -7.84 7.62
C TYR A 74 -0.57 -7.29 8.05
N TYR A 75 0.27 -6.97 7.06
CA TYR A 75 1.57 -6.35 7.31
C TYR A 75 1.42 -4.84 7.46
N GLY A 76 2.22 -4.23 8.35
CA GLY A 76 2.25 -2.78 8.52
C GLY A 76 3.11 -2.06 7.48
N LYS A 77 3.93 -2.78 6.69
CA LYS A 77 4.82 -2.19 5.70
C LYS A 77 4.81 -3.01 4.41
N TYR A 78 4.64 -2.31 3.30
CA TYR A 78 4.66 -2.86 1.95
C TYR A 78 5.72 -2.14 1.14
N THR A 79 6.58 -2.89 0.44
CA THR A 79 7.70 -2.33 -0.32
C THR A 79 7.59 -2.72 -1.78
N ASN A 80 8.03 -1.85 -2.67
CA ASN A 80 8.04 -2.09 -4.12
C ASN A 80 9.03 -3.20 -4.55
N GLU A 81 9.79 -3.75 -3.61
CA GLU A 81 10.63 -4.93 -3.83
C GLU A 81 9.79 -6.23 -3.91
N TYR A 82 8.68 -6.31 -3.17
CA TYR A 82 7.88 -7.53 -3.04
C TYR A 82 6.39 -7.33 -3.37
N GLN A 83 5.92 -6.09 -3.42
CA GLN A 83 4.53 -5.75 -3.71
C GLN A 83 4.43 -4.89 -4.96
N ILE A 84 3.29 -5.02 -5.64
CA ILE A 84 3.00 -4.27 -6.85
C ILE A 84 2.12 -3.09 -6.49
N PHE A 85 2.54 -1.89 -6.87
CA PHE A 85 1.82 -0.66 -6.62
C PHE A 85 1.29 -0.08 -7.94
N THR A 86 0.05 0.40 -7.93
CA THR A 86 -0.54 1.08 -9.09
C THR A 86 -1.40 2.23 -8.59
N LEU A 87 -1.24 3.41 -9.18
CA LEU A 87 -2.08 4.57 -8.88
C LEU A 87 -3.18 4.68 -9.93
N ILE A 88 -4.44 4.75 -9.50
CA ILE A 88 -5.59 4.95 -10.38
C ILE A 88 -6.46 6.05 -9.79
N ASN A 89 -6.59 7.18 -10.50
CA ASN A 89 -7.45 8.30 -10.12
C ASN A 89 -7.28 8.77 -8.65
N GLY A 90 -6.05 8.75 -8.13
CA GLY A 90 -5.75 9.16 -6.76
C GLY A 90 -5.87 8.06 -5.69
N THR A 91 -6.31 6.86 -6.06
CA THR A 91 -6.30 5.67 -5.20
C THR A 91 -5.05 4.85 -5.49
N LEU A 92 -4.23 4.62 -4.46
CA LEU A 92 -3.07 3.75 -4.54
C LEU A 92 -3.50 2.32 -4.24
N LEU A 93 -3.33 1.44 -5.22
CA LEU A 93 -3.60 0.01 -5.13
C LEU A 93 -2.32 -0.75 -4.81
N ILE A 94 -2.40 -1.70 -3.89
CA ILE A 94 -1.31 -2.62 -3.53
C ILE A 94 -1.79 -4.05 -3.74
N LYS A 95 -1.11 -4.80 -4.62
CA LYS A 95 -1.32 -6.24 -4.77
C LYS A 95 -0.26 -7.01 -3.99
N CYS A 96 -0.71 -7.86 -3.08
CA CYS A 96 0.19 -8.59 -2.18
C CYS A 96 -0.46 -9.86 -1.62
N VAL A 97 0.20 -10.45 -0.62
CA VAL A 97 -0.34 -11.56 0.17
C VAL A 97 -0.45 -11.15 1.63
N ASP A 98 -1.48 -11.65 2.31
CA ASP A 98 -1.63 -11.47 3.76
C ASP A 98 -0.61 -12.33 4.55
N ARG A 99 -0.72 -12.33 5.89
CA ARG A 99 0.18 -13.09 6.76
C ARG A 99 0.06 -14.61 6.62
N TRP A 100 -1.02 -15.11 6.04
CA TRP A 100 -1.28 -16.53 5.79
C TRP A 100 -1.01 -16.94 4.35
N GLY A 101 -0.55 -16.02 3.50
CA GLY A 101 -0.25 -16.28 2.10
C GLY A 101 -1.46 -16.19 1.18
N ASN A 102 -2.60 -15.68 1.63
CA ASN A 102 -3.75 -15.48 0.74
C ASN A 102 -3.52 -14.21 -0.09
N PRO A 103 -3.87 -14.23 -1.39
CA PRO A 103 -3.82 -13.04 -2.22
C PRO A 103 -4.83 -12.00 -1.73
N ILE A 104 -4.36 -10.76 -1.61
CA ILE A 104 -5.16 -9.61 -1.20
C ILE A 104 -4.85 -8.39 -2.09
N GLU A 105 -5.82 -7.49 -2.16
CA GLU A 105 -5.67 -6.17 -2.75
C GLU A 105 -5.98 -5.12 -1.68
N ILE A 106 -5.14 -4.09 -1.58
CA ILE A 106 -5.31 -2.98 -0.63
C ILE A 106 -5.50 -1.70 -1.42
N ASP A 107 -6.62 -1.02 -1.19
CA ASP A 107 -6.94 0.26 -1.79
C ASP A 107 -6.75 1.36 -0.76
N ILE A 108 -5.90 2.33 -1.08
CA ILE A 108 -5.62 3.48 -0.23
C ILE A 108 -6.13 4.75 -0.92
N THR A 109 -7.20 5.32 -0.37
CA THR A 109 -7.87 6.49 -0.94
C THR A 109 -7.82 7.65 0.03
N SER A 110 -7.53 8.86 -0.46
CA SER A 110 -7.63 10.06 0.38
C SER A 110 -9.04 10.25 0.92
N VAL A 111 -9.13 10.65 2.18
CA VAL A 111 -10.38 11.18 2.76
C VAL A 111 -10.51 12.68 2.47
#